data_AF-A0A1M4BL93-F1
#
_entry.id   AF-A0A1M4BL93-F1
#
_cell.length_a   1.000
_cell.length_b   1.000
_cell.length_c   1.000
_cell.angle_alpha   90.00
_cell.angle_beta   90.00
_cell.angle_gamma   90.00
#
_symmetry.space_group_name_H-M   'P 1'
#
loop_
_entity.id
_entity.type
_entity.pdbx_description
1 polymer ?
#
loop_
_entity_poly.entity_id
_entity_poly.type
_entity_poly.pdbx_seq_one_letter_code
_entity_poly.pdbx_strand_id
1 'polypeptide(L)'
;MSYFTANLTPVEEAIRDERRRQDAKWGEQNHPDGTGRPGDLAAAEQARAACQANGPTEDNWRDILEEEVREAFAETGFTTLRAELVQVAAVVVNWVESMDRRRAAAIQAHQYDELIFGGFVCVTCTPNWETGDDPDDNVAWPCQALRDVGVTNEDAIAIIKARRAEIERRAAREAGAR
;
A
#
# COMPACT_ATOMS: atom_id res chain seq x y z
N MET A 1 1.07 -20.01 29.29
CA MET A 1 0.87 -18.77 28.52
C MET A 1 1.23 -19.08 27.08
N SER A 2 0.23 -19.34 26.25
CA SER A 2 0.43 -19.63 24.83
C SER A 2 0.60 -18.29 24.11
N TYR A 3 1.81 -17.99 23.63
CA TYR A 3 2.01 -16.87 22.73
C TYR A 3 1.49 -17.30 21.36
N PHE A 4 0.26 -16.88 21.05
CA PHE A 4 -0.19 -16.81 19.67
C PHE A 4 0.75 -15.83 18.97
N THR A 5 1.76 -16.31 18.26
CA THR A 5 2.46 -15.48 17.27
C THR A 5 1.47 -15.28 16.14
N ALA A 6 0.64 -14.24 16.25
CA ALA A 6 -0.04 -13.70 15.09
C ALA A 6 1.05 -13.30 14.08
N ASN A 7 0.96 -13.85 12.87
CA ASN A 7 1.78 -13.34 11.78
C ASN A 7 1.39 -11.88 11.58
N LEU A 8 2.39 -11.00 11.65
CA LEU A 8 2.19 -9.60 11.35
C LEU A 8 1.80 -9.42 9.89
N THR A 9 1.07 -8.36 9.59
CA THR A 9 0.90 -7.91 8.21
C THR A 9 2.23 -7.36 7.68
N PRO A 10 2.44 -7.35 6.34
CA PRO A 10 3.66 -6.77 5.76
C PRO A 10 3.92 -5.31 6.20
N VAL A 11 2.85 -4.54 6.40
CA VAL A 11 2.94 -3.14 6.86
C VAL A 11 3.43 -3.08 8.31
N GLU A 12 2.93 -3.94 9.18
CA GLU A 12 3.39 -4.01 10.58
C GLU A 12 4.87 -4.42 10.69
N GLU A 13 5.34 -5.32 9.81
CA GLU A 13 6.76 -5.67 9.72
C GLU A 13 7.62 -4.48 9.26
N ALA A 14 7.18 -3.76 8.22
CA ALA A 14 7.86 -2.56 7.73
C ALA A 14 7.96 -1.47 8.81
N ILE A 15 6.89 -1.25 9.58
CA ILE A 15 6.86 -0.32 10.72
C ILE A 15 7.84 -0.77 11.81
N ARG A 16 7.87 -2.07 12.14
CA ARG A 16 8.80 -2.60 13.13
C ARG A 16 10.26 -2.37 12.71
N ASP A 17 10.58 -2.61 11.44
CA ASP A 17 11.92 -2.36 10.92
C ASP A 17 12.28 -0.87 10.88
N GLU A 18 11.31 0.00 10.58
CA GLU A 18 11.50 1.44 10.68
C GLU A 18 11.76 1.89 12.12
N ARG A 19 11.04 1.34 13.10
CA ARG A 19 11.31 1.64 14.52
C ARG A 19 12.70 1.19 14.95
N ARG A 20 13.17 0.01 14.50
CA ARG A 20 14.56 -0.42 14.74
C ARG A 20 15.58 0.56 14.16
N ARG A 21 15.35 1.06 12.94
CA ARG A 21 16.24 2.06 12.31
C ARG A 21 16.26 3.38 13.06
N GLN A 22 15.11 3.85 13.50
CA GLN A 22 15.00 5.07 14.28
C GLN A 22 15.66 4.92 15.65
N ASP A 23 15.50 3.79 16.33
CA ASP A 23 16.18 3.53 17.60
C ASP A 23 17.70 3.48 17.43
N ALA A 24 18.18 2.87 16.36
CA ALA A 24 19.61 2.87 16.03
C ALA A 24 20.14 4.29 15.73
N LYS A 25 19.30 5.16 15.15
CA LYS A 25 19.68 6.52 14.77
C LYS A 25 19.60 7.52 15.91
N TRP A 26 18.55 7.43 16.74
CA TRP A 26 18.18 8.45 17.72
C TRP A 26 18.14 7.94 19.17
N GLY A 27 18.20 6.63 19.39
CA GLY A 27 18.02 6.03 20.72
C GLY A 27 16.60 6.20 21.24
N GLU A 28 16.46 6.04 22.56
CA GLU A 28 15.20 6.29 23.27
C GLU A 28 14.82 7.78 23.20
N GLN A 29 13.55 8.09 22.93
CA GLN A 29 13.03 9.44 22.81
C GLN A 29 11.93 9.68 23.87
N ASN A 30 12.07 10.74 24.66
CA ASN A 30 11.20 11.07 25.79
C ASN A 30 10.84 12.57 25.77
N HIS A 31 10.20 13.03 24.69
CA HIS A 31 9.80 14.43 24.52
C HIS A 31 8.44 14.71 25.18
N PRO A 32 8.16 15.95 25.61
CA PRO A 32 6.82 16.36 26.04
C PRO A 32 5.80 16.25 24.89
N ASP A 33 4.55 15.91 25.21
CA ASP A 33 3.49 15.68 24.21
C ASP A 33 3.22 16.92 23.34
N GLY A 34 3.17 18.10 23.95
CA GLY A 34 3.00 19.37 23.23
C GLY A 34 1.62 19.59 22.60
N THR A 35 0.60 18.79 22.97
CA THR A 35 -0.80 18.87 22.54
C THR A 35 -1.62 19.85 23.40
N GLY A 36 -2.88 20.10 23.01
CA GLY A 36 -3.82 20.94 23.77
C GLY A 36 -3.50 22.44 23.68
N ARG A 37 -2.89 22.90 22.59
CA ARG A 37 -2.54 24.30 22.37
C ARG A 37 -3.79 25.11 22.01
N PRO A 38 -3.78 26.44 22.24
CA PRO A 38 -4.84 27.31 21.76
C PRO A 38 -5.07 27.12 20.25
N GLY A 39 -6.28 26.70 19.89
CA GLY A 39 -6.68 26.45 18.51
C GLY A 39 -6.78 24.97 18.12
N ASP A 40 -6.19 24.03 18.87
CA ASP A 40 -6.21 22.60 18.51
C ASP A 40 -7.63 22.04 18.51
N LEU A 41 -8.45 22.40 19.51
CA LEU A 41 -9.86 22.00 19.54
C LEU A 41 -10.66 22.50 18.32
N ALA A 42 -10.50 23.79 17.98
CA ALA A 42 -11.18 24.37 16.82
C ALA A 42 -10.70 23.75 15.50
N ALA A 43 -9.43 23.36 15.42
CA ALA A 43 -8.89 22.67 14.26
C ALA A 43 -9.41 21.22 14.15
N ALA A 44 -9.56 20.52 15.27
CA ALA A 44 -10.19 19.20 15.32
C ALA A 44 -11.65 19.25 14.86
N GLU A 45 -12.43 20.20 15.37
CA GLU A 45 -13.82 20.40 14.94
C GLU A 45 -13.94 20.71 13.43
N GLN A 46 -13.02 21.53 12.89
CA GLN A 46 -12.99 21.84 11.46
C GLN A 46 -12.64 20.62 10.61
N ALA A 47 -11.64 19.83 11.02
CA ALA A 47 -11.24 18.62 10.29
C ALA A 47 -12.36 17.56 10.30
N ARG A 48 -12.99 17.34 11.47
CA ARG A 48 -14.18 16.49 11.60
C ARG A 48 -15.32 16.95 10.70
N ALA A 49 -15.63 18.25 10.70
CA ALA A 49 -16.69 18.78 9.84
C ALA A 49 -16.37 18.61 8.35
N ALA A 50 -15.10 18.73 7.95
CA ALA A 50 -14.67 18.51 6.58
C ALA A 50 -14.82 17.03 6.18
N CYS A 51 -14.35 16.10 7.02
CA CYS A 51 -14.48 14.67 6.73
C CYS A 51 -15.94 14.22 6.69
N GLN A 52 -16.78 14.72 7.61
CA GLN A 52 -18.21 14.38 7.64
C GLN A 52 -19.02 15.00 6.50
N ALA A 53 -18.53 16.09 5.89
CA ALA A 53 -19.21 16.74 4.76
C ALA A 53 -19.02 15.97 3.45
N ASN A 54 -18.01 15.11 3.37
CA ASN A 54 -17.72 14.33 2.17
C ASN A 54 -18.77 13.22 1.96
N GLY A 55 -19.17 13.02 0.71
CA GLY A 55 -19.91 11.81 0.32
C GLY A 55 -19.01 10.57 0.22
N PRO A 56 -19.57 9.35 0.09
CA PRO A 56 -18.79 8.10 -0.02
C PRO A 56 -17.76 8.04 -1.16
N THR A 57 -17.88 8.92 -2.15
CA THR A 57 -16.96 9.02 -3.30
C THR A 57 -15.98 10.20 -3.20
N GLU A 58 -16.15 11.05 -2.19
CA GLU A 58 -15.34 12.25 -1.93
C GLU A 58 -14.39 12.05 -0.75
N ASP A 59 -14.71 11.08 0.12
CA ASP A 59 -13.82 10.61 1.18
C ASP A 59 -12.45 10.22 0.61
N ASN A 60 -11.43 10.84 1.18
CA ASN A 60 -10.06 10.56 0.81
C ASN A 60 -9.20 10.41 2.07
N TRP A 61 -8.13 9.66 1.93
CA TRP A 61 -7.27 9.30 3.05
C TRP A 61 -6.59 10.50 3.72
N ARG A 62 -6.40 11.61 3.00
CA ARG A 62 -5.81 12.81 3.57
C ARG A 62 -6.75 13.41 4.61
N ASP A 63 -8.03 13.55 4.29
CA ASP A 63 -9.01 14.15 5.21
C ASP A 63 -9.22 13.26 6.43
N ILE A 64 -9.32 11.94 6.23
CA ILE A 64 -9.43 10.95 7.32
C ILE A 64 -8.20 11.03 8.24
N LEU A 65 -6.98 11.05 7.69
CA LEU A 65 -5.78 11.16 8.52
C LEU A 65 -5.68 12.53 9.20
N GLU A 66 -6.08 13.60 8.53
CA GLU A 66 -6.08 14.95 9.11
C GLU A 66 -7.06 15.04 10.28
N GLU A 67 -8.27 14.48 10.19
CA GLU A 67 -9.20 14.39 11.31
C GLU A 67 -8.55 13.74 12.53
N GLU A 68 -8.06 12.50 12.41
CA GLU A 68 -7.47 11.74 13.51
C GLU A 68 -6.27 12.46 14.15
N VAL A 69 -5.40 13.07 13.34
CA VAL A 69 -4.24 13.82 13.84
C VAL A 69 -4.69 15.06 14.61
N ARG A 70 -5.71 15.76 14.12
CA ARG A 70 -6.22 16.97 14.79
C ARG A 70 -6.94 16.64 16.09
N GLU A 71 -7.69 15.54 16.12
CA GLU A 71 -8.29 15.01 17.35
C GLU A 71 -7.21 14.67 18.38
N ALA A 72 -6.17 13.93 17.98
CA ALA A 72 -5.03 13.64 18.86
C ALA A 72 -4.36 14.93 19.41
N PHE A 73 -4.21 15.97 18.58
CA PHE A 73 -3.63 17.24 19.03
C PHE A 73 -4.53 18.04 19.98
N ALA A 74 -5.85 17.88 19.90
CA ALA A 74 -6.79 18.52 20.82
C ALA A 74 -6.79 17.87 22.22
N GLU A 75 -6.27 16.65 22.34
CA GLU A 75 -6.27 15.91 23.61
C GLU A 75 -5.29 16.45 24.66
N THR A 76 -5.73 16.39 25.91
CA THR A 76 -4.96 16.85 27.09
C THR A 76 -4.76 15.76 28.14
N GLY A 77 -5.54 14.68 28.08
CA GLY A 77 -5.47 13.56 29.02
C GLY A 77 -4.58 12.44 28.48
N PHE A 78 -3.79 11.81 29.35
CA PHE A 78 -2.93 10.68 28.96
C PHE A 78 -3.70 9.56 28.27
N THR A 79 -4.82 9.12 28.86
CA THR A 79 -5.59 7.98 28.34
C THR A 79 -6.23 8.28 27.00
N THR A 80 -6.76 9.50 26.83
CA THR A 80 -7.43 9.91 25.58
C THR A 80 -6.41 10.16 24.49
N LEU A 81 -5.34 10.90 24.76
CA LEU A 81 -4.24 11.11 23.81
C LEU A 81 -3.65 9.78 23.33
N ARG A 82 -3.41 8.83 24.24
CA ARG A 82 -2.88 7.51 23.85
C ARG A 82 -3.86 6.77 22.94
N ALA A 83 -5.16 6.87 23.18
CA ALA A 83 -6.16 6.24 22.32
C ALA A 83 -6.13 6.86 20.92
N GLU A 84 -6.14 8.18 20.82
CA GLU A 84 -6.10 8.88 19.53
C GLU A 84 -4.82 8.62 18.74
N LEU A 85 -3.65 8.61 19.40
CA LEU A 85 -2.39 8.25 18.72
C LEU A 85 -2.40 6.82 18.16
N VAL A 86 -3.12 5.90 18.80
CA VAL A 86 -3.32 4.55 18.26
C VAL A 86 -4.29 4.58 17.06
N GLN A 87 -5.34 5.40 17.09
CA GLN A 87 -6.25 5.58 15.95
C GLN A 87 -5.51 6.16 14.74
N VAL A 88 -4.70 7.21 14.94
CA VAL A 88 -3.82 7.77 13.91
C VAL A 88 -2.93 6.69 13.29
N ALA A 89 -2.25 5.88 14.12
CA ALA A 89 -1.41 4.81 13.63
C ALA A 89 -2.21 3.76 12.82
N ALA A 90 -3.40 3.39 13.27
CA ALA A 90 -4.27 2.45 12.57
C ALA A 90 -4.74 2.99 11.21
N VAL A 91 -5.09 4.28 11.12
CA VAL A 91 -5.47 4.92 9.85
C VAL A 91 -4.29 4.96 8.88
N VAL A 92 -3.08 5.28 9.35
CA VAL A 92 -1.87 5.24 8.53
C VAL A 92 -1.63 3.83 7.98
N VAL A 93 -1.73 2.79 8.83
CA VAL A 93 -1.60 1.39 8.39
C VAL A 93 -2.63 1.06 7.32
N ASN A 94 -3.90 1.38 7.55
CA ASN A 94 -4.98 1.08 6.62
C ASN A 94 -4.80 1.80 5.26
N TRP A 95 -4.30 3.04 5.28
CA TRP A 95 -3.99 3.77 4.05
C TRP A 95 -2.88 3.07 3.25
N VAL A 96 -1.79 2.67 3.90
CA VAL A 96 -0.70 1.92 3.24
C VAL A 96 -1.22 0.60 2.68
N GLU A 97 -2.00 -0.16 3.44
CA GLU A 97 -2.59 -1.41 2.94
C GLU A 97 -3.54 -1.17 1.75
N SER A 98 -4.26 -0.05 1.73
CA SER A 98 -5.09 0.35 0.60
C SER A 98 -4.26 0.67 -0.65
N MET A 99 -3.08 1.28 -0.48
CA MET A 99 -2.10 1.45 -1.58
C MET A 99 -1.63 0.11 -2.11
N ASP A 100 -1.26 -0.82 -1.22
CA ASP A 100 -0.78 -2.15 -1.58
C ASP A 100 -1.85 -2.96 -2.32
N ARG A 101 -3.10 -2.93 -1.84
CA ARG A 101 -4.23 -3.58 -2.51
C ARG A 101 -4.47 -3.00 -3.91
N ARG A 102 -4.41 -1.68 -4.07
CA ARG A 102 -4.54 -1.03 -5.39
C ARG A 102 -3.42 -1.46 -6.34
N ARG A 103 -2.17 -1.51 -5.84
CA ARG A 103 -1.02 -2.00 -6.61
C ARG A 103 -1.20 -3.46 -7.04
N ALA A 104 -1.61 -4.33 -6.13
CA ALA A 104 -1.86 -5.75 -6.42
C ALA A 104 -3.00 -5.94 -7.44
N ALA A 105 -4.11 -5.21 -7.29
CA ALA A 105 -5.23 -5.25 -8.22
C ALA A 105 -4.82 -4.78 -9.62
N ALA A 106 -4.02 -3.72 -9.73
CA ALA A 106 -3.50 -3.24 -11.00
C ALA A 106 -2.60 -4.29 -11.68
N ILE A 107 -1.68 -4.92 -10.94
CA ILE A 107 -0.85 -6.01 -11.47
C ILE A 107 -1.71 -7.16 -12.00
N GLN A 108 -2.77 -7.53 -11.28
CA GLN A 108 -3.69 -8.59 -11.69
C GLN A 108 -4.49 -8.22 -12.95
N ALA A 109 -4.93 -6.95 -13.04
CA ALA A 109 -5.71 -6.45 -14.15
C ALA A 109 -4.88 -6.24 -15.42
N HIS A 110 -3.60 -5.86 -15.29
CA HIS A 110 -2.67 -5.61 -16.40
C HIS A 110 -1.73 -6.81 -16.58
N GLN A 111 -2.27 -7.88 -17.14
CA GLN A 111 -1.49 -9.07 -17.46
C GLN A 111 -0.49 -8.81 -18.58
N TYR A 112 0.48 -9.70 -18.73
CA TYR A 112 1.48 -9.62 -19.77
C TYR A 112 1.50 -10.88 -20.62
N ASP A 113 1.96 -10.75 -21.86
CA ASP A 113 2.46 -11.86 -22.66
C ASP A 113 3.88 -11.58 -23.16
N GLU A 114 4.60 -12.64 -23.50
CA GLU A 114 5.98 -12.62 -23.94
C GLU A 114 6.06 -12.56 -25.47
N LEU A 115 6.82 -11.59 -25.97
CA LEU A 115 7.09 -11.45 -27.40
C LEU A 115 8.15 -12.45 -27.85
N ILE A 116 8.01 -12.96 -29.07
CA ILE A 116 8.92 -13.96 -29.68
C ILE A 116 10.39 -13.52 -29.65
N PHE A 117 10.66 -12.22 -29.85
CA PHE A 117 12.01 -11.66 -29.89
C PHE A 117 12.53 -11.19 -28.52
N GLY A 118 11.81 -11.51 -27.44
CA GLY A 118 12.07 -11.01 -26.09
C GLY A 118 11.38 -9.68 -25.84
N GLY A 119 10.93 -9.49 -24.60
CA GLY A 119 10.10 -8.36 -24.18
C GLY A 119 8.70 -8.82 -23.78
N PHE A 120 7.99 -7.95 -23.06
CA PHE A 120 6.66 -8.25 -22.54
C PHE A 120 5.70 -7.15 -22.95
N VAL A 121 4.54 -7.55 -23.46
CA VAL A 121 3.44 -6.64 -23.84
C VAL A 121 2.35 -6.74 -22.78
N CYS A 122 1.71 -5.61 -22.45
CA CYS A 122 0.56 -5.55 -21.58
C CYS A 122 -0.70 -5.90 -22.37
N VAL A 123 -1.24 -7.11 -22.18
CA VAL A 123 -2.40 -7.59 -22.95
C VAL A 123 -3.69 -6.80 -22.68
N THR A 124 -3.76 -6.14 -21.52
CA THR A 124 -4.90 -5.27 -21.17
C THR A 124 -4.83 -3.93 -21.88
N CYS A 125 -3.62 -3.40 -22.10
CA CYS A 125 -3.42 -2.15 -22.83
C CYS A 125 -3.31 -2.38 -24.34
N THR A 126 -3.02 -3.61 -24.77
CA THR A 126 -2.95 -4.03 -26.17
C THR A 126 -3.82 -5.28 -26.40
N PRO A 127 -5.16 -5.14 -26.39
CA PRO A 127 -6.07 -6.29 -26.44
C PRO A 127 -6.00 -7.09 -27.76
N ASN A 128 -5.55 -6.47 -28.85
CA ASN A 128 -5.44 -7.07 -30.18
C ASN A 128 -3.98 -7.41 -30.55
N TRP A 129 -3.10 -7.56 -29.58
CA TRP A 129 -1.67 -7.81 -29.83
C TRP A 129 -1.42 -9.09 -30.67
N GLU A 130 -2.32 -10.08 -30.57
CA GLU A 130 -2.25 -11.34 -31.33
C GLU A 130 -2.67 -11.19 -32.80
N THR A 131 -3.60 -10.27 -33.10
CA THR A 131 -4.16 -10.09 -34.46
C THR A 131 -3.37 -9.09 -35.30
N GLY A 132 -2.45 -8.33 -34.67
CA GLY A 132 -1.32 -7.69 -35.34
C GLY A 132 -1.68 -6.62 -36.38
N ASP A 133 -2.58 -5.69 -36.05
CA ASP A 133 -2.89 -4.57 -36.93
C ASP A 133 -1.68 -3.59 -37.04
N ASP A 134 -0.94 -3.36 -35.94
CA ASP A 134 0.35 -2.65 -35.92
C ASP A 134 1.21 -3.05 -34.71
N PRO A 135 2.43 -3.62 -34.88
CA PRO A 135 3.35 -3.91 -33.78
C PRO A 135 3.81 -2.67 -33.00
N ASP A 136 3.75 -1.48 -33.59
CA ASP A 136 4.14 -0.22 -32.96
C ASP A 136 3.11 0.24 -31.90
N ASP A 137 1.90 -0.34 -31.91
CA ASP A 137 0.84 -0.10 -30.90
C ASP A 137 0.98 -0.96 -29.64
N ASN A 138 2.01 -1.82 -29.58
CA ASN A 138 2.25 -2.67 -28.41
C ASN A 138 2.70 -1.85 -27.20
N VAL A 139 1.91 -1.92 -26.13
CA VAL A 139 2.23 -1.27 -24.86
C VAL A 139 3.13 -2.19 -24.04
N ALA A 140 4.37 -1.77 -23.82
CA ALA A 140 5.32 -2.53 -23.02
C ALA A 140 4.80 -2.77 -21.58
N TRP A 141 5.13 -3.94 -21.03
CA TRP A 141 4.90 -4.27 -19.63
C TRP A 141 6.20 -4.10 -18.81
N PRO A 142 6.21 -3.36 -17.68
CA PRO A 142 5.06 -2.71 -17.05
C PRO A 142 4.62 -1.44 -17.79
N CYS A 143 3.31 -1.31 -18.02
CA CYS A 143 2.69 -0.16 -18.68
C CYS A 143 2.58 1.04 -17.74
N GLN A 144 2.16 2.20 -18.26
CA GLN A 144 2.05 3.42 -17.45
C GLN A 144 1.12 3.25 -16.24
N ALA A 145 -0.03 2.58 -16.38
CA ALA A 145 -0.94 2.32 -15.26
C ALA A 145 -0.28 1.54 -14.11
N LEU A 146 0.63 0.63 -14.42
CA LEU A 146 1.42 -0.09 -13.41
C LEU A 146 2.50 0.80 -12.79
N ARG A 147 3.12 1.67 -13.59
CA ARG A 147 4.11 2.64 -13.09
C ARG A 147 3.46 3.64 -12.13
N ASP A 148 2.23 4.05 -12.40
CA ASP A 148 1.47 4.99 -11.57
C ASP A 148 1.18 4.45 -10.17
N VAL A 149 1.10 3.12 -10.02
CA VAL A 149 0.99 2.43 -8.71
C VAL A 149 2.35 1.94 -8.19
N GLY A 150 3.45 2.40 -8.76
CA GLY A 150 4.81 2.15 -8.28
C GLY A 150 5.40 0.79 -8.68
N VAL A 151 4.93 0.15 -9.75
CA VAL A 151 5.60 -1.03 -10.31
C VAL A 151 6.84 -0.58 -11.09
N THR A 152 8.00 -0.96 -10.59
CA THR A 152 9.29 -0.70 -11.24
C THR A 152 9.63 -1.77 -12.27
N ASN A 153 10.67 -1.55 -13.07
CA ASN A 153 11.19 -2.59 -13.97
C ASN A 153 11.77 -3.79 -13.18
N GLU A 154 12.34 -3.55 -11.99
CA GLU A 154 12.84 -4.61 -11.13
C GLU A 154 11.70 -5.47 -10.57
N ASP A 155 10.62 -4.83 -10.12
CA ASP A 155 9.39 -5.51 -9.70
C ASP A 155 8.83 -6.37 -10.84
N ALA A 156 8.75 -5.81 -12.04
CA ALA A 156 8.29 -6.53 -13.23
C ALA A 156 9.10 -7.80 -13.47
N ILE A 157 10.43 -7.70 -13.46
CA ILE A 157 11.33 -8.84 -13.60
C ILE A 157 11.09 -9.88 -12.50
N ALA A 158 10.94 -9.44 -11.25
CA ALA A 158 10.69 -10.33 -10.11
C ALA A 158 9.34 -11.06 -10.25
N ILE A 159 8.28 -10.36 -10.65
CA ILE A 159 6.94 -10.91 -10.88
C ILE A 159 6.97 -11.97 -11.98
N ILE A 160 7.63 -11.68 -13.11
CA ILE A 160 7.77 -12.63 -14.23
C ILE A 160 8.49 -13.90 -13.78
N LYS A 161 9.62 -13.75 -13.08
CA LYS A 161 10.38 -14.90 -12.55
C LYS A 161 9.54 -15.74 -11.58
N ALA A 162 8.82 -15.09 -10.67
CA ALA A 162 7.97 -15.78 -9.70
C ALA A 162 6.86 -16.57 -10.40
N ARG A 163 6.23 -16.00 -11.44
CA ARG A 163 5.17 -16.65 -12.22
C ARG A 163 5.69 -17.85 -13.01
N ARG A 164 6.84 -17.73 -13.68
CA ARG A 164 7.48 -18.86 -14.39
C ARG A 164 7.79 -20.02 -13.44
N ALA A 165 8.38 -19.72 -12.28
CA ALA A 165 8.66 -20.73 -11.27
C ALA A 165 7.38 -21.38 -10.72
N GLU A 166 6.26 -20.66 -10.65
CA GLU A 166 4.96 -21.24 -10.27
C GLU A 166 4.42 -22.21 -11.32
N ILE A 167 4.51 -21.85 -12.60
CA ILE A 167 4.11 -22.70 -13.73
C ILE A 167 4.95 -23.99 -13.73
N GLU A 168 6.26 -23.88 -13.57
CA GLU A 168 7.17 -25.04 -13.48
C GLU A 168 6.80 -25.96 -12.31
N ARG A 169 6.57 -25.39 -11.11
CA ARG A 169 6.12 -26.16 -9.94
C ARG A 169 4.78 -26.85 -10.19
N ARG A 170 3.84 -26.19 -10.86
CA ARG A 170 2.54 -26.77 -11.21
C ARG A 170 2.70 -27.93 -12.18
N ALA A 171 3.47 -27.75 -13.25
CA ALA A 171 3.76 -28.79 -14.24
C ALA A 171 4.44 -30.02 -13.61
N ALA A 172 5.40 -29.81 -12.71
CA ALA A 172 6.07 -30.89 -11.98
C ALA A 172 5.12 -31.69 -11.08
N ARG A 173 4.18 -31.03 -10.39
CA ARG A 173 3.16 -31.71 -9.58
C ARG A 173 2.20 -32.53 -10.44
N GLU A 174 1.77 -32.00 -11.57
CA GLU A 174 0.87 -32.69 -12.50
C GLU A 174 1.57 -33.89 -13.19
N ALA A 175 2.87 -33.80 -13.45
CA ALA A 175 3.68 -34.90 -14.00
C ALA A 175 3.95 -36.02 -12.97
N GLY A 176 4.15 -35.69 -11.69
CA GLY A 176 4.38 -36.68 -10.62
C GLY A 176 3.11 -37.33 -10.08
N ALA A 177 1.92 -36.86 -10.47
CA ALA A 177 0.62 -37.44 -10.13
C ALA A 177 0.10 -38.44 -11.19
N ARG A 178 0.87 -38.67 -12.26
CA ARG A 178 0.61 -39.66 -13.33
C ARG A 178 1.57 -40.83 -13.19
#